data_AF-V5IBD4-F1
#
_entry.id   AF-V5IBD4-F1
#
_cell.length_a   1.000
_cell.length_b   1.000
_cell.length_c   1.000
_cell.angle_alpha   90.00
_cell.angle_beta   90.00
_cell.angle_gamma   90.00
#
_symmetry.space_group_name_H-M   'P 1'
#
loop_
_entity.id
_entity.type
_entity.pdbx_description
1 polymer ?
#
loop_
_entity_poly.entity_id
_entity_poly.type
_entity_poly.pdbx_seq_one_letter_code
_entity_poly.pdbx_strand_id
1 'polypeptide(L)'
;MDLRDNPLVCNCSALWLWQLCASRNATSAPLTADTWQIRCGGGPSALKDKLVRDLSEGDLGCYDADVRRHIIIGVVAAGAVSFALIVLLGFRFRERVAGLLKSKWGSGAKEPQYHKTSGDEEATICQAATSPIKMIPVTEL
;
A
#
# COMPACT_ATOMS: atom_id res chain seq x y z
N MET A 1 34.73 -8.71 33.56
CA MET A 1 33.61 -7.76 33.71
C MET A 1 32.44 -8.53 34.29
N ASP A 2 31.87 -8.08 35.40
CA ASP A 2 30.75 -8.74 36.09
C ASP A 2 29.47 -7.89 35.90
N LEU A 3 28.34 -8.53 35.60
CA LEU A 3 27.09 -7.88 35.17
C LEU A 3 25.93 -8.12 36.15
N ARG A 4 26.18 -8.77 37.29
CA ARG A 4 25.13 -9.22 38.24
C ARG A 4 24.34 -8.10 38.90
N ASP A 5 25.02 -7.05 39.35
CA ASP A 5 24.41 -5.95 40.10
C ASP A 5 23.99 -4.78 39.19
N ASN A 6 23.94 -5.01 37.88
CA ASN A 6 23.51 -4.00 36.94
C ASN A 6 21.97 -4.01 36.83
N PRO A 7 21.28 -2.86 36.93
CA PRO A 7 19.83 -2.77 36.70
C PRO A 7 19.51 -2.96 35.21
N LEU A 8 19.61 -4.19 34.74
CA LEU A 8 19.39 -4.55 33.34
C LEU A 8 17.92 -4.44 33.00
N VAL A 9 17.63 -3.71 31.92
CA VAL A 9 16.30 -3.68 31.31
C VAL A 9 16.21 -4.86 30.35
N CYS A 10 15.45 -5.87 30.73
CA CYS A 10 15.23 -7.08 29.93
C CYS A 10 14.14 -6.83 28.90
N ASN A 11 14.51 -6.12 27.85
CA ASN A 11 13.71 -5.91 26.65
C ASN A 11 14.46 -6.44 25.43
N CYS A 12 14.01 -6.11 24.22
CA CYS A 12 14.64 -6.64 23.02
C CYS A 12 16.11 -6.24 22.84
N SER A 13 16.56 -5.12 23.42
CA SER A 13 17.96 -4.72 23.40
C SER A 13 18.88 -5.66 24.20
N ALA A 14 18.32 -6.51 25.08
CA ALA A 14 19.05 -7.51 25.85
C ALA A 14 19.06 -8.90 25.18
N LEU A 15 18.53 -9.04 23.95
CA LEU A 15 18.49 -10.32 23.23
C LEU A 15 19.87 -10.91 22.99
N TRP A 16 20.85 -10.08 22.63
CA TRP A 16 22.24 -10.52 22.41
C TRP A 16 22.83 -11.15 23.68
N LEU A 17 22.48 -10.63 24.85
CA LEU A 17 22.96 -11.11 26.14
C LEU A 17 22.30 -12.46 26.47
N TRP A 18 21.01 -12.58 26.18
CA TRP A 18 20.30 -13.86 26.26
C TRP A 18 20.93 -14.91 25.34
N GLN A 19 21.17 -14.58 24.07
CA GLN A 19 21.80 -15.48 23.09
C GLN A 19 23.23 -15.88 23.51
N LEU A 20 23.98 -14.96 24.12
CA LEU A 20 25.31 -15.25 24.66
C LEU A 20 25.24 -16.23 25.83
N CYS A 21 24.27 -16.06 26.73
CA CYS A 21 24.01 -17.00 27.83
C CYS A 21 23.54 -18.37 27.31
N ALA A 22 22.67 -18.40 26.29
CA ALA A 22 22.13 -19.62 25.71
C ALA A 22 23.19 -20.43 24.94
N SER A 23 23.97 -19.76 24.08
CA SER A 23 25.03 -20.40 23.27
C SER A 23 26.17 -20.96 24.12
N ARG A 24 26.51 -20.31 25.23
CA ARG A 24 27.59 -20.79 26.11
C ARG A 24 27.18 -21.87 27.09
N ASN A 25 25.88 -22.08 27.37
CA ASN A 25 25.45 -23.32 28.03
C ASN A 25 25.82 -24.57 27.20
N ALA A 26 25.90 -24.44 25.86
CA ALA A 26 26.28 -25.53 24.95
C ALA A 26 27.80 -25.72 24.81
N THR A 27 28.61 -24.78 25.30
CA THR A 27 30.08 -24.83 25.19
C THR A 27 30.68 -25.11 26.57
N SER A 28 31.47 -26.18 26.71
CA SER A 28 32.01 -26.70 27.98
C SER A 28 33.05 -25.82 28.70
N ALA A 29 33.21 -24.55 28.30
CA ALA A 29 34.10 -23.60 28.96
C ALA A 29 33.30 -22.80 29.99
N PRO A 30 33.43 -23.09 31.30
CA PRO A 30 32.71 -22.36 32.30
C PRO A 30 33.34 -20.96 32.39
N LEU A 31 32.53 -19.91 32.22
CA LEU A 31 32.73 -18.72 33.05
C LEU A 31 32.65 -19.16 34.54
N THR A 32 32.94 -18.32 35.50
CA THR A 32 32.77 -18.72 36.91
C THR A 32 31.28 -18.81 37.25
N ALA A 33 30.79 -19.81 38.02
CA ALA A 33 29.34 -20.10 38.26
C ALA A 33 28.48 -18.86 38.57
N ASP A 34 29.12 -17.98 39.29
CA ASP A 34 29.02 -16.56 39.39
C ASP A 34 28.50 -15.78 38.14
N THR A 35 29.23 -15.65 37.04
CA THR A 35 28.94 -14.72 35.93
C THR A 35 27.62 -14.99 35.18
N TRP A 36 26.95 -16.11 35.43
CA TRP A 36 25.65 -16.45 34.83
C TRP A 36 24.44 -16.05 35.66
N GLN A 37 24.63 -15.56 36.89
CA GLN A 37 23.56 -15.08 37.75
C GLN A 37 23.12 -13.65 37.40
N ILE A 38 23.00 -13.36 36.10
CA ILE A 38 22.59 -12.04 35.61
C ILE A 38 21.06 -11.94 35.74
N ARG A 39 20.59 -10.92 36.46
CA ARG A 39 19.17 -10.70 36.75
C ARG A 39 18.64 -9.45 36.07
N CYS A 40 17.36 -9.47 35.75
CA CYS A 40 16.63 -8.30 35.27
C CYS A 40 16.28 -7.39 36.44
N GLY A 41 16.84 -6.18 36.49
CA GLY A 41 16.59 -5.21 37.58
C GLY A 41 15.89 -3.93 37.13
N GLY A 42 16.15 -3.49 35.88
CA GLY A 42 15.66 -2.22 35.33
C GLY A 42 14.25 -2.28 34.72
N GLY A 43 13.63 -3.47 34.67
CA GLY A 43 12.30 -3.71 34.11
C GLY A 43 12.32 -4.64 32.88
N PRO A 44 11.15 -4.98 32.29
CA PRO A 44 9.79 -4.64 32.73
C PRO A 44 9.40 -5.34 34.04
N SER A 45 8.42 -4.80 34.78
CA SER A 45 8.07 -5.26 36.14
C SER A 45 7.77 -6.76 36.25
N ALA A 46 7.24 -7.38 35.18
CA ALA A 46 6.95 -8.81 35.11
C ALA A 46 8.19 -9.70 35.03
N LEU A 47 9.33 -9.14 34.62
CA LEU A 47 10.61 -9.84 34.47
C LEU A 47 11.59 -9.52 35.60
N LYS A 48 11.22 -8.65 36.55
CA LYS A 48 12.09 -8.26 37.65
C LYS A 48 12.57 -9.48 38.44
N ASP A 49 13.86 -9.48 38.80
CA ASP A 49 14.57 -10.51 39.55
C ASP A 49 14.70 -11.88 38.85
N LYS A 50 14.13 -12.04 37.65
CA LYS A 50 14.32 -13.24 36.81
C LYS A 50 15.74 -13.27 36.24
N LEU A 51 16.28 -14.48 36.12
CA LEU A 51 17.56 -14.68 35.45
C LEU A 51 17.39 -14.52 33.94
N VAL A 52 18.33 -13.81 33.32
CA VAL A 52 18.31 -13.62 31.86
C VAL A 52 18.27 -14.95 31.13
N ARG A 53 19.03 -15.96 31.59
CA ARG A 53 19.08 -17.31 30.97
C ARG A 53 17.74 -18.04 30.93
N ASP A 54 16.86 -17.77 31.89
CA ASP A 54 15.58 -18.49 32.04
C ASP A 54 14.43 -17.82 31.27
N LEU A 55 14.70 -16.68 30.62
CA LEU A 55 13.75 -16.00 29.74
C LEU A 55 13.69 -16.67 28.37
N SER A 56 12.59 -16.43 27.64
CA SER A 56 12.49 -16.73 26.21
C SER A 56 12.64 -15.47 25.36
N GLU A 57 12.96 -15.63 24.08
CA GLU A 57 12.99 -14.54 23.10
C GLU A 57 11.66 -13.77 23.01
N GLY A 58 10.54 -14.46 23.29
CA GLY A 58 9.21 -13.86 23.41
C GLY A 58 9.04 -13.01 24.67
N ASP A 59 9.63 -13.40 25.80
CA ASP A 59 9.55 -12.63 27.06
C ASP A 59 10.32 -11.31 26.98
N LEU A 60 11.38 -11.26 26.17
CA LEU A 60 12.14 -10.04 25.88
C LEU A 60 11.38 -9.09 24.93
N GLY A 61 10.26 -9.54 24.36
CA GLY A 61 9.45 -8.76 23.43
C GLY A 61 10.10 -8.56 22.05
N CYS A 62 11.01 -9.45 21.64
CA CYS A 62 11.73 -9.33 20.37
C CYS A 62 10.97 -9.80 19.13
N TYR A 63 9.76 -10.32 19.28
CA TYR A 63 8.94 -10.82 18.18
C TYR A 63 8.58 -9.75 17.13
N ASP A 64 8.89 -8.48 17.39
CA ASP A 64 8.23 -7.36 16.75
C ASP A 64 9.12 -6.58 15.77
N ALA A 65 10.45 -6.56 15.90
CA ALA A 65 11.27 -5.67 15.06
C ALA A 65 11.44 -6.20 13.62
N ASP A 66 11.94 -7.43 13.47
CA ASP A 66 12.15 -8.02 12.14
C ASP A 66 10.81 -8.38 11.48
N VAL A 67 9.87 -8.94 12.23
CA VAL A 67 8.53 -9.26 11.70
C VAL A 67 7.80 -7.99 11.26
N ARG A 68 7.82 -6.90 12.04
CA ARG A 68 7.24 -5.63 11.57
C ARG A 68 7.94 -5.08 10.36
N ARG A 69 9.27 -5.18 10.29
CA ARG A 69 10.01 -4.74 9.11
C ARG A 69 9.52 -5.48 7.86
N HIS A 70 9.37 -6.80 7.94
CA HIS A 70 8.85 -7.60 6.83
C HIS A 70 7.38 -7.27 6.50
N ILE A 71 6.53 -7.02 7.51
CA ILE A 71 5.14 -6.59 7.30
C ILE A 71 5.10 -5.24 6.58
N ILE A 72 5.87 -4.24 7.03
CA ILE A 72 5.91 -2.91 6.42
C ILE A 72 6.36 -3.02 4.96
N ILE A 73 7.44 -3.76 4.70
CA ILE A 73 7.93 -3.98 3.34
C ILE A 73 6.85 -4.66 2.49
N GLY A 74 6.20 -5.69 3.01
CA GLY A 74 5.12 -6.41 2.32
C GLY A 74 3.94 -5.51 1.97
N VAL A 75 3.48 -4.68 2.92
CA VAL A 75 2.37 -3.74 2.70
C VAL A 75 2.72 -2.68 1.67
N VAL A 76 3.93 -2.10 1.74
CA VAL A 76 4.39 -1.09 0.78
C VAL A 76 4.52 -1.70 -0.61
N ALA A 77 5.10 -2.91 -0.72
CA ALA A 77 5.24 -3.61 -1.99
C ALA A 77 3.86 -3.95 -2.60
N ALA A 78 2.94 -4.49 -1.81
CA ALA A 78 1.58 -4.80 -2.26
C ALA A 78 0.82 -3.53 -2.68
N GLY A 79 0.98 -2.43 -1.94
CA GLY A 79 0.44 -1.12 -2.28
C GLY A 79 0.97 -0.60 -3.62
N ALA A 80 2.27 -0.70 -3.86
CA ALA A 80 2.88 -0.29 -5.12
C ALA A 80 2.38 -1.12 -6.31
N VAL A 81 2.32 -2.45 -6.15
CA VAL A 81 1.83 -3.35 -7.21
C VAL A 81 0.35 -3.12 -7.51
N SER A 82 -0.49 -3.01 -6.48
CA SER A 82 -1.92 -2.74 -6.65
C SER A 82 -2.17 -1.38 -7.31
N PHE A 83 -1.45 -0.33 -6.90
CA PHE A 83 -1.55 0.98 -7.53
C PHE A 83 -1.15 0.94 -9.02
N ALA A 84 -0.04 0.29 -9.35
CA ALA A 84 0.40 0.13 -10.73
C ALA A 84 -0.65 -0.61 -11.59
N LEU A 85 -1.27 -1.66 -11.05
CA LEU A 85 -2.35 -2.38 -11.72
C LEU A 85 -3.58 -1.49 -11.93
N ILE A 86 -3.98 -0.70 -10.93
CA ILE A 86 -5.11 0.23 -11.05
C ILE A 86 -4.83 1.27 -12.14
N VAL A 87 -3.63 1.84 -12.19
CA VAL A 87 -3.24 2.81 -13.24
C VAL A 87 -3.25 2.16 -14.62
N LEU A 88 -2.70 0.95 -14.76
CA LEU A 88 -2.71 0.21 -16.03
C LEU A 88 -4.12 -0.12 -16.50
N LEU A 89 -4.99 -0.58 -15.59
CA LEU A 89 -6.40 -0.82 -15.88
C LEU A 89 -7.11 0.49 -16.25
N GLY A 90 -6.90 1.56 -15.50
CA GLY A 90 -7.44 2.88 -15.83
C GLY A 90 -7.03 3.36 -17.22
N PHE A 91 -5.77 3.15 -17.60
CA PHE A 91 -5.26 3.54 -18.93
C PHE A 91 -5.80 2.63 -20.04
N ARG A 92 -5.79 1.31 -19.85
CA ARG A 92 -6.32 0.31 -20.82
C ARG A 92 -7.81 0.47 -21.03
N PHE A 93 -8.55 0.68 -19.95
CA PHE A 93 -9.99 0.85 -19.99
C PHE A 93 -10.40 2.31 -20.14
N ARG A 94 -9.50 3.27 -20.35
CA ARG A 94 -9.84 4.71 -20.45
C ARG A 94 -11.02 4.98 -21.39
N GLU A 95 -11.08 4.27 -22.51
CA GLU A 95 -12.15 4.41 -23.51
C GLU A 95 -13.47 3.75 -23.05
N ARG A 96 -13.37 2.59 -22.37
CA ARG A 96 -14.51 1.88 -21.77
C ARG A 96 -15.07 2.64 -20.55
N VAL A 97 -14.20 3.16 -19.70
CA VAL A 97 -14.54 3.94 -18.50
C VAL A 97 -15.04 5.32 -18.90
N ALA A 98 -14.50 5.97 -19.94
CA ALA A 98 -15.08 7.19 -20.49
C ALA A 98 -16.49 6.95 -21.06
N GLY A 99 -16.72 5.83 -21.74
CA GLY A 99 -18.06 5.44 -22.20
C GLY A 99 -19.06 5.20 -21.05
N LEU A 100 -18.63 4.51 -19.98
CA LEU A 100 -19.44 4.24 -18.80
C LEU A 100 -19.65 5.47 -17.90
N LEU A 101 -18.65 6.33 -17.75
CA LEU A 101 -18.77 7.62 -17.06
C LEU A 101 -19.70 8.54 -17.85
N LYS A 102 -19.59 8.58 -19.17
CA LYS A 102 -20.47 9.38 -20.03
C LYS A 102 -21.91 8.90 -19.98
N SER A 103 -22.17 7.58 -19.95
CA SER A 103 -23.53 7.06 -19.80
C SER A 103 -24.11 7.28 -18.40
N LYS A 104 -23.27 7.26 -17.36
CA LYS A 104 -23.69 7.47 -15.97
C LYS A 104 -23.83 8.96 -15.61
N TRP A 105 -23.10 9.85 -16.27
CA TRP A 105 -23.20 11.31 -16.09
C TRP A 105 -24.25 11.93 -17.04
N GLY A 106 -24.44 11.36 -18.23
CA GLY A 106 -25.46 11.82 -19.19
C GLY A 106 -26.90 11.44 -18.84
N SER A 107 -27.12 10.41 -18.02
CA SER A 107 -28.47 9.99 -17.62
C SER A 107 -29.10 10.82 -16.49
N GLY A 108 -28.33 11.73 -15.88
CA GLY A 108 -28.80 12.65 -14.84
C GLY A 108 -29.12 14.07 -15.33
N ALA A 109 -28.65 14.45 -16.53
CA ALA A 109 -28.98 15.73 -17.14
C ALA A 109 -30.33 15.61 -17.87
N LYS A 110 -31.42 15.68 -17.11
CA LYS A 110 -32.75 15.91 -17.69
C LYS A 110 -32.68 17.19 -18.52
N GLU A 111 -32.95 17.08 -19.82
CA GLU A 111 -33.28 18.22 -20.66
C GLU A 111 -34.33 19.08 -19.93
N PRO A 112 -34.13 20.39 -19.76
CA PRO A 112 -35.25 21.27 -19.48
C PRO A 112 -36.16 21.23 -20.71
N GLN A 113 -37.34 20.63 -20.54
CA GLN A 113 -38.41 20.57 -21.52
C GLN A 113 -38.78 21.99 -21.98
N TYR A 114 -38.17 22.47 -23.05
CA TYR A 114 -38.59 23.70 -23.71
C TYR A 114 -39.86 23.41 -24.52
N HIS A 115 -41.00 23.48 -23.86
CA HIS A 115 -42.26 23.66 -24.56
C HIS A 115 -42.34 25.13 -24.99
N LYS A 116 -42.00 25.42 -26.25
CA LYS A 116 -42.37 26.69 -26.88
C LYS A 116 -43.30 26.41 -28.05
N THR A 117 -44.52 26.89 -27.86
CA THR A 117 -45.68 26.84 -28.73
C THR A 117 -45.42 27.49 -30.10
N SER A 118 -46.01 26.86 -31.12
CA SER A 118 -46.64 27.46 -32.31
C SER A 118 -45.76 28.30 -33.24
N GLY A 119 -45.64 27.84 -34.49
CA GLY A 119 -45.06 28.55 -35.61
C GLY A 119 -44.94 27.62 -36.81
N ASP A 120 -46.06 27.42 -37.49
CA ASP A 120 -46.17 26.81 -38.81
C ASP A 120 -45.36 27.63 -39.83
N GLU A 121 -44.44 27.01 -40.58
CA GLU A 121 -44.17 27.34 -41.99
C GLU A 121 -43.07 26.45 -42.60
N GLU A 122 -43.50 25.75 -43.65
CA GLU A 122 -42.76 25.52 -44.89
C GLU A 122 -41.64 24.47 -44.93
N ALA A 123 -42.09 23.25 -45.22
CA ALA A 123 -41.45 22.40 -46.21
C ALA A 123 -40.99 23.22 -47.42
N THR A 124 -39.68 23.23 -47.70
CA THR A 124 -38.96 23.25 -48.99
C THR A 124 -37.50 23.62 -48.58
N ILE A 125 -36.46 22.83 -48.82
CA ILE A 125 -35.52 23.04 -49.93
C ILE A 125 -34.35 22.05 -49.71
N CYS A 126 -34.15 21.17 -50.69
CA CYS A 126 -32.90 20.51 -51.07
C CYS A 126 -32.39 19.30 -50.27
N GLN A 127 -33.20 18.22 -50.31
CA GLN A 127 -32.70 16.98 -50.91
C GLN A 127 -32.37 17.26 -52.39
N ALA A 128 -31.10 17.37 -52.76
CA ALA A 128 -30.63 17.03 -54.11
C ALA A 128 -29.11 17.18 -54.23
N ALA A 129 -28.46 16.02 -54.29
CA ALA A 129 -27.37 15.74 -55.22
C ALA A 129 -26.13 16.65 -55.21
N THR A 130 -25.19 16.24 -54.37
CA THR A 130 -23.80 15.99 -54.80
C THR A 130 -23.68 15.68 -56.31
N SER A 131 -23.00 16.54 -57.08
CA SER A 131 -22.33 16.18 -58.34
C SER A 131 -21.23 17.19 -58.68
N PRO A 132 -20.10 16.74 -59.27
CA PRO A 132 -18.85 17.49 -59.34
C PRO A 132 -18.76 18.49 -60.50
N ILE A 133 -18.00 19.56 -60.25
CA ILE A 133 -17.65 20.65 -61.17
C ILE A 133 -16.97 20.12 -62.45
N LYS A 134 -17.57 20.41 -63.61
CA LYS A 134 -16.86 20.42 -64.91
C LYS A 134 -17.23 21.69 -65.65
N MET A 135 -16.37 22.71 -65.54
CA MET A 135 -16.39 23.89 -66.41
C MET A 135 -15.79 23.51 -67.76
N ILE A 136 -16.55 23.70 -68.84
CA ILE A 136 -16.05 23.76 -70.21
C ILE A 136 -16.56 25.11 -70.75
N PRO A 137 -15.70 26.08 -71.09
CA PRO A 137 -16.15 27.33 -71.69
C PRO A 137 -16.46 27.11 -73.17
N VAL A 138 -17.70 27.42 -73.56
CA VAL A 138 -18.10 27.59 -74.96
C VAL A 138 -17.91 29.07 -75.29
N THR A 139 -17.07 29.35 -76.28
CA THR A 139 -16.98 30.64 -76.97
C THR A 139 -18.17 30.77 -77.92
N GLU A 140 -18.90 31.87 -77.82
CA GLU A 140 -19.89 32.29 -78.81
C GLU A 140 -19.38 33.54 -79.55
N LEU A 141 -19.74 33.59 -80.84
CA LEU A 141 -19.49 34.55 -81.93
C LEU A 141 -18.15 34.47 -82.69
#